data_AF-A0A6G7RRF9-F1
#
_entry.id   AF-A0A6G7RRF9-F1
#
_cell.length_a   1.000
_cell.length_b   1.000
_cell.length_c   1.000
_cell.angle_alpha   90.00
_cell.angle_beta   90.00
_cell.angle_gamma   90.00
#
_symmetry.space_group_name_H-M   'P 1'
#
loop_
_entity.id
_entity.type
_entity.pdbx_description
1 polymer ?
#
loop_
_entity_poly.entity_id
_entity_poly.type
_entity_poly.pdbx_seq_one_letter_code
_entity_poly.pdbx_strand_id
1 'polypeptide(L)'
;MKRVFLFIIISGLFFGCSVTKGIKNETVKKAINLQDEVIKNPLFKKIILELEATNDIDWSEGRTNFIKEDIAEYKSYTHWLIEKYESKGVYDENSVFLWRKFNPFSSTTAVTTQCVETTKLNKWKLKRDEYSILNTLIHERVHSFCQVHPNGKQTRDANVCDASYVAGDLAEILVLNQMGIKERVMNKPICPALKKKVEEYNLIEIK
;
A
#
# COMPACT_ATOMS: atom_id res chain seq x y z
N MET A 1 30.58 -35.51 21.91
CA MET A 1 30.86 -34.22 21.20
C MET A 1 30.31 -34.13 19.78
N LYS A 2 30.24 -35.21 18.98
CA LYS A 2 29.71 -35.14 17.59
C LYS A 2 28.19 -34.86 17.46
N ARG A 3 27.38 -35.11 18.50
CA ARG A 3 25.92 -34.89 18.48
C ARG A 3 25.49 -33.45 18.82
N VAL A 4 26.35 -32.66 19.46
CA VAL A 4 26.04 -31.26 19.84
C VAL A 4 26.24 -30.31 18.65
N PHE A 5 27.20 -30.60 17.77
CA PHE A 5 27.44 -29.83 16.55
C PHE A 5 26.32 -29.96 15.50
N LEU A 6 25.59 -31.08 15.47
CA LEU A 6 24.50 -31.28 14.50
C LEU A 6 23.27 -30.41 14.83
N PHE A 7 23.02 -30.14 16.11
CA PHE A 7 21.92 -29.26 16.52
C PHE A 7 22.20 -27.78 16.25
N ILE A 8 23.48 -27.35 16.25
CA ILE A 8 23.86 -25.97 15.93
C ILE A 8 23.78 -25.70 14.42
N ILE A 9 24.04 -26.69 13.57
CA ILE A 9 23.91 -26.55 12.11
C ILE A 9 22.45 -26.59 11.67
N ILE A 10 21.59 -27.38 12.32
CA ILE A 10 20.15 -27.40 12.04
C ILE A 10 19.48 -26.11 12.54
N SER A 11 19.91 -25.55 13.68
CA SER A 11 19.45 -24.22 14.13
C SER A 11 20.06 -23.05 13.35
N GLY A 12 21.14 -23.24 12.58
CA GLY A 12 21.62 -22.22 11.63
C GLY A 12 20.80 -22.12 10.34
N LEU A 13 20.10 -23.20 9.95
CA LEU A 13 19.35 -23.28 8.69
C LEU A 13 17.89 -22.82 8.79
N PHE A 14 17.34 -22.67 10.00
CA PHE A 14 15.98 -22.18 10.22
C PHE A 14 15.88 -20.65 10.45
N PHE A 15 17.00 -19.93 10.49
CA PHE A 15 17.04 -18.51 10.90
C PHE A 15 17.39 -17.53 9.78
N GLY A 16 17.37 -17.98 8.52
CA GLY A 16 17.30 -17.08 7.40
C GLY A 16 15.89 -16.51 7.27
N CYS A 17 15.59 -15.40 7.96
CA CYS A 17 14.59 -14.43 7.48
C CYS A 17 15.07 -13.94 6.11
N SER A 18 14.92 -14.75 5.07
CA SER A 18 15.46 -14.51 3.74
C SER A 18 14.65 -13.40 3.07
N VAL A 19 15.05 -12.18 3.38
CA VAL A 19 14.64 -10.98 2.66
C VAL A 19 15.30 -11.03 1.30
N THR A 20 14.50 -11.09 0.24
CA THR A 20 14.99 -11.05 -1.15
C THR A 20 14.46 -9.82 -1.83
N LYS A 21 15.14 -9.30 -2.86
CA LYS A 21 14.63 -8.17 -3.65
C LYS A 21 13.29 -8.53 -4.32
N GLY A 22 12.34 -7.58 -4.30
CA GLY A 22 11.02 -7.68 -4.91
C GLY A 22 11.08 -7.92 -6.41
N ILE A 23 12.01 -7.25 -7.08
CA ILE A 23 12.22 -7.29 -8.54
C ILE A 23 12.50 -8.69 -9.10
N LYS A 24 12.91 -9.65 -8.26
CA LYS A 24 13.13 -11.05 -8.66
C LYS A 24 11.82 -11.85 -8.85
N ASN A 25 10.68 -11.26 -8.50
CA ASN A 25 9.35 -11.82 -8.76
C ASN A 25 8.68 -11.00 -9.86
N GLU A 26 8.32 -11.63 -10.98
CA GLU A 26 7.79 -10.94 -12.16
C GLU A 26 6.49 -10.17 -11.88
N THR A 27 5.58 -10.73 -11.08
CA THR A 27 4.33 -10.03 -10.73
C THR A 27 4.59 -8.79 -9.88
N VAL A 28 5.53 -8.87 -8.94
CA VAL A 28 5.95 -7.73 -8.12
C VAL A 28 6.66 -6.69 -8.97
N LYS A 29 7.53 -7.10 -9.90
CA LYS A 29 8.19 -6.22 -10.87
C LYS A 29 7.18 -5.44 -11.70
N LYS A 30 6.15 -6.11 -12.24
CA LYS A 30 5.05 -5.45 -12.96
C LYS A 30 4.34 -4.43 -12.07
N ALA A 31 3.99 -4.80 -10.84
CA ALA A 31 3.33 -3.88 -9.91
C ALA A 31 4.20 -2.65 -9.60
N ILE A 32 5.52 -2.83 -9.43
CA ILE A 32 6.47 -1.73 -9.23
C ILE A 32 6.41 -0.75 -10.41
N ASN A 33 6.42 -1.28 -11.64
CA ASN A 33 6.43 -0.48 -12.86
C ASN A 33 5.11 0.26 -13.13
N LEU A 34 3.99 -0.18 -12.56
CA LEU A 34 2.68 0.48 -12.73
C LEU A 34 2.48 1.70 -11.81
N GLN A 35 3.23 1.80 -10.71
CA GLN A 35 2.97 2.82 -9.67
C GLN A 35 3.03 4.26 -10.22
N ASP A 36 4.07 4.56 -11.00
CA ASP A 36 4.36 5.92 -11.48
C ASP A 36 3.29 6.41 -12.47
N GLU A 37 2.85 5.54 -13.39
CA GLU A 37 1.77 5.85 -14.34
C GLU A 37 0.48 6.24 -13.61
N VAL A 38 0.19 5.56 -12.51
CA VAL A 38 -1.06 5.73 -11.77
C VAL A 38 -1.04 6.98 -10.90
N ILE A 39 0.04 7.26 -10.18
CA ILE A 39 0.12 8.48 -9.36
C ILE A 39 0.18 9.75 -10.23
N LYS A 40 0.67 9.63 -11.47
CA LYS A 40 0.68 10.72 -12.46
C LYS A 40 -0.62 10.85 -13.24
N ASN A 41 -1.54 9.88 -13.10
CA ASN A 41 -2.86 9.98 -13.73
C ASN A 41 -3.61 11.19 -13.12
N PRO A 42 -4.10 12.16 -13.94
CA PRO A 42 -4.80 13.33 -13.43
C PRO A 42 -6.03 12.99 -12.56
N LEU A 43 -6.69 11.85 -12.82
CA LEU A 43 -7.83 11.40 -12.02
C LEU A 43 -7.43 10.97 -10.61
N PHE A 44 -6.18 10.51 -10.39
CA PHE A 44 -5.69 10.13 -9.07
C PHE A 44 -5.74 11.34 -8.13
N LYS A 45 -5.08 12.43 -8.54
CA LYS A 45 -5.10 13.72 -7.82
C LYS A 45 -6.51 14.28 -7.70
N LYS A 46 -7.27 14.28 -8.80
CA LYS A 46 -8.62 14.86 -8.84
C LYS A 46 -9.58 14.18 -7.86
N ILE A 47 -9.68 12.86 -7.88
CA ILE A 47 -10.62 12.12 -7.03
C ILE A 47 -10.23 12.23 -5.56
N ILE A 48 -8.93 12.16 -5.23
CA ILE A 48 -8.45 12.34 -3.86
C ILE A 48 -8.82 13.73 -3.30
N LEU A 49 -8.66 14.80 -4.09
CA LEU A 49 -9.07 16.15 -3.70
C LEU A 49 -10.59 16.32 -3.58
N GLU A 50 -11.37 15.67 -4.45
CA GLU A 50 -12.83 15.69 -4.34
C GLU A 50 -13.32 14.99 -3.06
N LEU A 51 -12.70 13.88 -2.65
CA LEU A 51 -13.00 13.20 -1.40
C LEU A 51 -12.60 14.02 -0.17
N GLU A 52 -11.53 14.81 -0.26
CA GLU A 52 -11.18 15.77 0.79
C GLU A 52 -12.22 16.89 0.91
N ALA A 53 -12.67 17.46 -0.21
CA ALA A 53 -13.66 18.54 -0.21
C ALA A 53 -14.99 18.15 0.46
N THR A 54 -15.31 16.85 0.49
CA THR A 54 -16.47 16.28 1.18
C THR A 54 -16.16 15.68 2.56
N ASN A 55 -14.92 15.81 3.04
CA ASN A 55 -14.42 15.26 4.30
C ASN A 55 -14.60 13.72 4.40
N ASP A 56 -14.43 13.02 3.29
CA ASP A 56 -14.59 11.57 3.17
C ASP A 56 -13.28 10.79 3.40
N ILE A 57 -12.14 11.47 3.54
CA ILE A 57 -10.86 10.86 3.90
C ILE A 57 -10.63 11.00 5.41
N ASP A 58 -10.49 9.87 6.11
CA ASP A 58 -10.24 9.84 7.54
C ASP A 58 -8.77 10.13 7.86
N TRP A 59 -8.51 11.35 8.34
CA TRP A 59 -7.23 11.81 8.86
C TRP A 59 -7.16 11.81 10.40
N SER A 60 -8.22 11.35 11.07
CA SER A 60 -8.41 11.49 12.52
C SER A 60 -7.67 10.42 13.33
N GLU A 61 -7.88 10.44 14.66
CA GLU A 61 -7.38 9.43 15.62
C GLU A 61 -5.86 9.21 15.57
N GLY A 62 -5.10 10.27 15.31
CA GLY A 62 -3.65 10.25 15.37
C GLY A 62 -2.95 9.60 14.16
N ARG A 63 -3.67 9.41 13.05
CA ARG A 63 -3.09 8.93 11.78
C ARG A 63 -1.93 9.78 11.29
N THR A 64 -1.92 11.05 11.65
CA THR A 64 -0.95 12.07 11.23
C THR A 64 0.10 12.35 12.29
N ASN A 65 0.06 11.70 13.47
CA ASN A 65 0.94 11.98 14.61
C ASN A 65 2.44 11.79 14.34
N PHE A 66 2.78 11.00 13.31
CA PHE A 66 4.17 10.73 12.94
C PHE A 66 4.65 11.59 11.76
N ILE A 67 3.77 12.39 11.16
CA ILE A 67 4.17 13.36 10.14
C ILE A 67 5.01 14.44 10.84
N LYS A 68 6.27 14.57 10.40
CA LYS A 68 7.26 15.46 11.03
C LYS A 68 7.26 16.88 10.46
N GLU A 69 6.51 17.09 9.40
CA GLU A 69 6.46 18.34 8.65
C GLU A 69 5.33 19.21 9.20
N ASP A 70 5.49 20.53 9.06
CA ASP A 70 4.44 21.46 9.46
C ASP A 70 3.32 21.44 8.43
N ILE A 71 2.20 20.81 8.80
CA ILE A 71 1.02 20.68 7.94
C ILE A 71 0.40 22.04 7.63
N ALA A 72 0.63 23.07 8.46
CA ALA A 72 0.13 24.42 8.18
C ALA A 72 0.76 25.05 6.93
N GLU A 73 1.90 24.53 6.45
CA GLU A 73 2.50 24.93 5.17
C GLU A 73 1.71 24.37 3.96
N TYR A 74 0.82 23.41 4.21
CA TYR A 74 -0.01 22.77 3.21
C TYR A 74 -1.46 23.26 3.31
N LYS A 75 -2.17 23.24 2.19
CA LYS A 75 -3.61 23.56 2.18
C LYS A 75 -4.44 22.59 3.03
N SER A 76 -4.01 21.33 3.09
CA SER A 76 -4.61 20.26 3.89
C SER A 76 -3.69 19.03 3.92
N TYR A 77 -4.03 18.05 4.76
CA TYR A 77 -3.37 16.74 4.76
C TYR A 77 -3.42 16.04 3.41
N THR A 78 -4.50 16.22 2.65
CA THR A 78 -4.63 15.64 1.32
C THR A 78 -3.68 16.31 0.33
N HIS A 79 -3.54 17.63 0.38
CA HIS A 79 -2.53 18.34 -0.43
C HIS A 79 -1.12 17.93 -0.05
N TRP A 80 -0.83 17.76 1.25
CA TRP A 80 0.42 17.20 1.73
C TRP A 80 0.69 15.82 1.11
N LEU A 81 -0.27 14.90 1.14
CA LEU A 81 -0.11 13.56 0.57
C LEU A 81 0.22 13.59 -0.92
N ILE A 82 -0.51 14.41 -1.69
CA ILE A 82 -0.30 14.59 -3.12
C ILE A 82 1.11 15.13 -3.37
N GLU A 83 1.55 16.15 -2.63
CA GLU A 83 2.89 16.69 -2.75
C GLU A 83 3.97 15.66 -2.36
N LYS A 84 3.70 14.76 -1.41
CA LYS A 84 4.62 13.64 -1.12
C LYS A 84 4.76 12.69 -2.29
N TYR A 85 3.67 12.33 -2.96
CA TYR A 85 3.77 11.55 -4.21
C TYR A 85 4.51 12.32 -5.31
N GLU A 86 4.27 13.62 -5.47
CA GLU A 86 4.92 14.45 -6.49
C GLU A 86 6.44 14.63 -6.22
N SER A 87 6.84 14.80 -4.95
CA SER A 87 8.23 15.08 -4.57
C SER A 87 9.07 13.84 -4.29
N LYS A 88 8.52 12.85 -3.59
CA LYS A 88 9.22 11.60 -3.21
C LYS A 88 8.92 10.44 -4.15
N GLY A 89 7.90 10.54 -4.99
CA GLY A 89 7.52 9.47 -5.91
C GLY A 89 7.05 8.19 -5.22
N VAL A 90 7.20 7.09 -5.95
CA VAL A 90 6.74 5.73 -5.58
C VAL A 90 7.91 4.87 -5.13
N TYR A 91 7.65 3.62 -4.72
CA TYR A 91 8.74 2.68 -4.44
C TYR A 91 9.45 2.26 -5.73
N ASP A 92 10.78 2.38 -5.75
CA ASP A 92 11.62 1.82 -6.81
C ASP A 92 11.93 0.32 -6.61
N GLU A 93 12.60 -0.30 -7.59
CA GLU A 93 13.02 -1.70 -7.54
C GLU A 93 13.96 -2.06 -6.38
N ASN A 94 14.64 -1.06 -5.81
CA ASN A 94 15.62 -1.23 -4.75
C ASN A 94 15.01 -1.14 -3.35
N SER A 95 13.84 -0.54 -3.25
CA SER A 95 13.10 -0.29 -2.01
C SER A 95 12.02 -1.32 -1.69
N VAL A 96 11.66 -2.19 -2.64
CA VAL A 96 10.70 -3.29 -2.43
C VAL A 96 11.41 -4.61 -2.18
N PHE A 97 11.08 -5.25 -1.06
CA PHE A 97 11.63 -6.55 -0.68
C PHE A 97 10.53 -7.60 -0.46
N LEU A 98 10.90 -8.87 -0.47
CA LEU A 98 10.03 -10.00 -0.13
C LEU A 98 10.55 -10.68 1.11
N TRP A 99 9.71 -10.89 2.12
CA TRP A 99 10.08 -11.60 3.34
C TRP A 99 9.15 -12.79 3.58
N ARG A 100 9.65 -13.82 4.26
CA ARG A 100 8.78 -14.89 4.79
C ARG A 100 8.46 -14.57 6.24
N LYS A 101 7.20 -14.23 6.54
CA LYS A 101 6.78 -14.08 7.93
C LYS A 101 6.88 -15.43 8.63
N PHE A 102 7.31 -15.46 9.90
CA PHE A 102 7.45 -16.71 10.63
C PHE A 102 6.13 -17.50 10.70
N ASN A 103 5.03 -16.82 11.00
CA ASN A 103 3.69 -17.42 10.95
C ASN A 103 3.12 -17.38 9.51
N PRO A 104 3.01 -18.52 8.81
CA PRO A 104 2.46 -18.57 7.45
C PRO A 104 0.96 -18.27 7.37
N PHE A 105 0.23 -18.43 8.47
CA PHE A 105 -1.20 -18.14 8.55
C PHE A 105 -1.52 -16.66 8.80
N SER A 106 -0.50 -15.82 9.04
CA SER A 106 -0.69 -14.39 9.25
C SER A 106 -1.41 -13.74 8.06
N SER A 107 -2.35 -12.84 8.33
CA SER A 107 -3.07 -12.05 7.32
C SER A 107 -2.24 -10.91 6.72
N THR A 108 -1.08 -10.58 7.30
CA THR A 108 -0.21 -9.48 6.85
C THR A 108 0.24 -9.69 5.39
N THR A 109 -0.10 -8.74 4.53
CA THR A 109 0.27 -8.71 3.11
C THR A 109 1.61 -8.03 2.88
N ALA A 110 1.86 -6.92 3.58
CA ALA A 110 3.06 -6.11 3.50
C ALA A 110 3.32 -5.41 4.84
N VAL A 111 4.48 -4.77 4.96
CA VAL A 111 4.80 -3.89 6.08
C VAL A 111 5.81 -2.85 5.64
N THR A 112 5.54 -1.63 6.05
CA THR A 112 6.44 -0.49 6.00
C THR A 112 6.46 0.12 7.38
N THR A 113 7.66 0.24 7.94
CA THR A 113 7.83 1.00 9.19
C THR A 113 7.59 2.48 8.88
N GLN A 114 6.88 3.20 9.76
CA GLN A 114 6.58 4.60 9.48
C GLN A 114 7.85 5.41 9.19
N CYS A 115 7.76 6.32 8.21
CA CYS A 115 8.88 7.14 7.74
C CYS A 115 10.06 6.38 7.09
N VAL A 116 9.93 5.08 6.83
CA VAL A 116 10.98 4.29 6.19
C VAL A 116 10.67 4.13 4.70
N GLU A 117 11.64 4.49 3.85
CA GLU A 117 11.52 4.50 2.39
C GLU A 117 11.62 3.09 1.76
N THR A 118 11.53 2.02 2.55
CA THR A 118 11.55 0.64 2.06
C THR A 118 10.34 -0.11 2.57
N THR A 119 9.70 -0.87 1.69
CA THR A 119 8.61 -1.77 2.04
C THR A 119 9.03 -3.22 1.86
N LYS A 120 8.33 -4.10 2.57
CA LYS A 120 8.49 -5.52 2.40
C LYS A 120 7.12 -6.11 2.03
N LEU A 121 7.09 -7.16 1.22
CA LEU A 121 5.90 -7.93 0.89
C LEU A 121 6.02 -9.34 1.47
N ASN A 122 4.94 -9.86 2.04
CA ASN A 122 4.94 -11.19 2.64
C ASN A 122 4.81 -12.26 1.54
N LYS A 123 5.83 -13.12 1.41
CA LYS A 123 5.86 -14.22 0.42
C LYS A 123 4.66 -15.17 0.53
N TRP A 124 4.10 -15.36 1.72
CA TRP A 124 2.90 -16.19 1.93
C TRP A 124 1.63 -15.60 1.30
N LYS A 125 1.65 -14.31 0.93
CA LYS A 125 0.51 -13.56 0.36
C LYS A 125 0.76 -13.05 -1.06
N LEU A 126 1.80 -13.56 -1.74
CA LEU A 126 2.13 -13.13 -3.12
C LEU A 126 1.29 -13.79 -4.22
N LYS A 127 0.42 -14.75 -3.91
CA LYS A 127 -0.52 -15.31 -4.90
C LYS A 127 -1.67 -14.32 -5.15
N ARG A 128 -1.33 -13.19 -5.76
CA ARG A 128 -2.17 -12.03 -6.10
C ARG A 128 -1.71 -11.51 -7.47
N ASP A 129 -2.58 -10.83 -8.19
CA ASP A 129 -2.18 -10.17 -9.45
C ASP A 129 -1.39 -8.88 -9.19
N GLU A 130 -0.79 -8.36 -10.26
CA GLU A 130 0.01 -7.14 -10.24
C GLU A 130 -0.79 -5.92 -9.75
N TYR A 131 -2.09 -5.85 -10.01
CA TYR A 131 -2.95 -4.72 -9.63
C TYR A 131 -3.22 -4.69 -8.12
N SER A 132 -3.49 -5.85 -7.53
CA SER A 132 -3.61 -6.01 -6.07
C SER A 132 -2.29 -5.79 -5.33
N ILE A 133 -1.15 -6.11 -5.96
CA ILE A 133 0.16 -5.79 -5.39
C ILE A 133 0.44 -4.30 -5.51
N LEU A 134 0.10 -3.65 -6.64
CA LEU A 134 0.17 -2.20 -6.82
C LEU A 134 -0.63 -1.47 -5.72
N ASN A 135 -1.88 -1.85 -5.49
CA ASN A 135 -2.71 -1.34 -4.39
C ASN A 135 -1.95 -1.36 -3.06
N THR A 136 -1.31 -2.49 -2.77
CA THR A 136 -0.53 -2.66 -1.54
C THR A 136 0.69 -1.76 -1.54
N LEU A 137 1.42 -1.63 -2.65
CA LEU A 137 2.60 -0.75 -2.71
C LEU A 137 2.22 0.73 -2.51
N ILE A 138 1.13 1.19 -3.12
CA ILE A 138 0.65 2.57 -2.96
C ILE A 138 0.18 2.83 -1.53
N HIS A 139 -0.54 1.90 -0.91
CA HIS A 139 -0.92 1.95 0.50
C HIS A 139 0.31 2.06 1.41
N GLU A 140 1.25 1.14 1.25
CA GLU A 140 2.49 1.09 2.02
C GLU A 140 3.37 2.33 1.78
N ARG A 141 3.25 2.99 0.62
CA ARG A 141 3.97 4.23 0.32
C ARG A 141 3.50 5.36 1.24
N VAL A 142 2.21 5.43 1.56
CA VAL A 142 1.68 6.41 2.50
C VAL A 142 2.31 6.26 3.89
N HIS A 143 2.59 5.02 4.32
CA HIS A 143 3.32 4.78 5.57
C HIS A 143 4.79 5.25 5.53
N SER A 144 5.45 5.15 4.38
CA SER A 144 6.80 5.74 4.22
C SER A 144 6.79 7.27 4.31
N PHE A 145 5.64 7.90 4.05
CA PHE A 145 5.42 9.33 4.29
C PHE A 145 5.08 9.66 5.75
N CYS A 146 5.19 8.69 6.66
CA CYS A 146 4.92 8.82 8.09
C CYS A 146 3.44 8.89 8.49
N GLN A 147 2.48 8.66 7.61
CA GLN A 147 1.10 8.42 8.05
C GLN A 147 0.98 7.00 8.59
N VAL A 148 0.18 6.78 9.63
CA VAL A 148 0.01 5.47 10.26
C VAL A 148 -1.46 5.15 10.51
N HIS A 149 -1.79 3.87 10.66
CA HIS A 149 -3.07 3.45 11.23
C HIS A 149 -3.10 3.65 12.74
N PRO A 150 -4.25 3.93 13.37
CA PRO A 150 -4.35 4.06 14.82
C PRO A 150 -3.94 2.79 15.56
N ASN A 151 -3.41 2.98 16.77
CA ASN A 151 -3.10 1.87 17.67
C ASN A 151 -4.36 1.05 17.96
N GLY A 152 -4.25 -0.28 17.85
CA GLY A 152 -5.37 -1.20 18.05
C GLY A 152 -6.36 -1.31 16.87
N LYS A 153 -6.25 -0.44 15.85
CA LYS A 153 -7.07 -0.48 14.62
C LYS A 153 -6.19 -0.80 13.42
N GLN A 154 -5.73 -2.04 13.31
CA GLN A 154 -4.81 -2.49 12.24
C GLN A 154 -5.52 -3.36 11.17
N THR A 155 -6.85 -3.36 11.18
CA THR A 155 -7.67 -4.09 10.20
C THR A 155 -8.12 -3.15 9.09
N ARG A 156 -8.35 -3.70 7.89
CA ARG A 156 -8.88 -2.92 6.78
C ARG A 156 -10.26 -2.34 7.08
N ASP A 157 -11.12 -3.10 7.75
CA ASP A 157 -12.49 -2.66 8.07
C ASP A 157 -12.49 -1.41 8.98
N ALA A 158 -11.53 -1.31 9.90
CA ALA A 158 -11.41 -0.15 10.80
C ALA A 158 -10.80 1.09 10.15
N ASN A 159 -10.25 0.96 8.93
CA ASN A 159 -9.50 2.01 8.23
C ASN A 159 -9.98 2.21 6.79
N VAL A 160 -11.18 1.74 6.45
CA VAL A 160 -11.64 1.61 5.07
C VAL A 160 -11.56 2.91 4.26
N CYS A 161 -11.69 4.07 4.92
CA CYS A 161 -11.62 5.41 4.33
C CYS A 161 -10.38 6.20 4.79
N ASP A 162 -9.38 5.57 5.39
CA ASP A 162 -8.12 6.26 5.66
C ASP A 162 -7.38 6.58 4.34
N ALA A 163 -6.49 7.55 4.39
CA ALA A 163 -5.79 8.02 3.20
C ALA A 163 -4.99 6.92 2.48
N SER A 164 -4.40 5.98 3.23
CA SER A 164 -3.58 4.92 2.66
C SER A 164 -4.41 3.88 1.90
N TYR A 165 -5.56 3.47 2.43
CA TYR A 165 -6.49 2.58 1.73
C TYR A 165 -7.17 3.27 0.55
N VAL A 166 -7.59 4.53 0.70
CA VAL A 166 -8.17 5.32 -0.40
C VAL A 166 -7.19 5.43 -1.58
N ALA A 167 -5.93 5.81 -1.31
CA ALA A 167 -4.90 5.92 -2.34
C ALA A 167 -4.62 4.58 -3.01
N GLY A 168 -4.46 3.50 -2.23
CA GLY A 168 -4.20 2.17 -2.77
C GLY A 168 -5.35 1.66 -3.64
N ASP A 169 -6.59 1.79 -3.17
CA ASP A 169 -7.77 1.29 -3.89
C ASP A 169 -8.00 2.08 -5.18
N LEU A 170 -7.88 3.40 -5.12
CA LEU A 170 -7.98 4.25 -6.31
C LEU A 170 -6.90 3.88 -7.34
N ALA A 171 -5.67 3.59 -6.89
CA ALA A 171 -4.60 3.20 -7.78
C ALA A 171 -4.89 1.91 -8.56
N GLU A 172 -5.38 0.88 -7.88
CA GLU A 172 -5.82 -0.36 -8.53
C GLU A 172 -6.96 -0.11 -9.52
N ILE A 173 -7.93 0.72 -9.16
CA ILE A 173 -9.08 1.02 -10.03
C ILE A 173 -8.65 1.77 -11.30
N LEU A 174 -7.78 2.78 -11.17
CA LEU A 174 -7.32 3.57 -12.31
C LEU A 174 -6.53 2.71 -13.29
N VAL A 175 -5.64 1.84 -12.81
CA VAL A 175 -4.86 0.97 -13.70
C VAL A 175 -5.76 -0.07 -14.39
N LEU A 176 -6.74 -0.63 -13.68
CA LEU A 176 -7.69 -1.57 -14.27
C LEU A 176 -8.48 -0.91 -15.41
N ASN A 177 -8.97 0.31 -15.18
CA ASN A 177 -9.66 1.09 -16.21
C ASN A 177 -8.75 1.42 -17.41
N GLN A 178 -7.49 1.81 -17.17
CA GLN A 178 -6.50 2.05 -18.24
C GLN A 178 -6.24 0.79 -19.08
N MET A 179 -6.19 -0.39 -18.44
CA MET A 179 -6.02 -1.68 -19.11
C MET A 179 -7.30 -2.20 -19.78
N GLY A 180 -8.40 -1.43 -19.75
CA GLY A 180 -9.68 -1.81 -20.36
C GLY A 180 -10.46 -2.87 -19.58
N ILE A 181 -10.06 -3.17 -18.34
CA ILE A 181 -10.78 -4.10 -17.46
C ILE A 181 -11.99 -3.36 -16.89
N LYS A 182 -13.19 -3.88 -17.16
CA LYS A 182 -14.46 -3.20 -16.83
C LYS A 182 -15.06 -3.61 -15.50
N GLU A 183 -14.64 -4.74 -14.94
CA GLU A 183 -15.21 -5.28 -13.71
C GLU A 183 -14.12 -5.83 -12.80
N ARG A 184 -14.27 -5.62 -11.49
CA ARG A 184 -13.35 -6.13 -10.47
C ARG A 184 -14.11 -6.57 -9.23
N VAL A 185 -13.86 -7.81 -8.81
CA VAL A 185 -14.32 -8.29 -7.50
C VAL A 185 -13.32 -7.86 -6.43
N MET A 186 -13.77 -7.08 -5.45
CA MET A 186 -12.91 -6.58 -4.37
C MET A 186 -13.15 -7.39 -3.11
N ASN A 187 -12.20 -8.27 -2.77
CA ASN A 187 -12.30 -9.18 -1.61
C ASN A 187 -12.25 -8.49 -0.23
N LYS A 188 -12.21 -7.16 -0.22
CA LYS A 188 -12.10 -6.31 0.96
C LYS A 188 -12.96 -5.06 0.78
N PRO A 189 -13.48 -4.48 1.87
CA PRO A 189 -14.30 -3.29 1.76
C PRO A 189 -13.48 -2.13 1.19
N ILE A 190 -14.14 -1.28 0.43
CA ILE A 190 -13.62 -0.05 -0.16
C ILE A 190 -14.34 1.11 0.50
N CYS A 191 -13.68 2.25 0.63
CA CYS A 191 -14.33 3.45 1.16
C CYS A 191 -15.62 3.73 0.37
N PRO A 192 -16.80 3.85 1.04
CA PRO A 192 -18.06 4.08 0.34
C PRO A 192 -18.06 5.32 -0.56
N ALA A 193 -17.42 6.40 -0.10
CA ALA A 193 -17.29 7.63 -0.88
C ALA A 193 -16.39 7.44 -2.12
N LEU A 194 -15.29 6.70 -1.98
CA LEU A 194 -14.45 6.34 -3.13
C LEU A 194 -15.24 5.48 -4.13
N LYS A 195 -15.99 4.48 -3.65
CA LYS A 195 -16.85 3.65 -4.52
C LYS A 195 -17.84 4.51 -5.30
N LYS A 196 -18.49 5.47 -4.65
CA LYS A 196 -19.38 6.42 -5.32
C LYS A 196 -18.65 7.24 -6.38
N LYS A 197 -17.41 7.69 -6.13
CA LYS A 197 -16.60 8.39 -7.13
C LYS A 197 -16.26 7.51 -8.33
N VAL A 198 -15.96 6.24 -8.11
CA VAL A 198 -15.69 5.28 -9.20
C VAL A 198 -16.90 5.15 -10.13
N GLU A 199 -18.10 5.12 -9.56
CA GLU A 199 -19.38 5.09 -10.28
C GLU A 199 -19.63 6.42 -11.01
N GLU A 200 -19.47 7.57 -10.34
CA GLU A 200 -19.64 8.91 -10.93
C GLU A 200 -18.73 9.12 -12.16
N TYR A 201 -17.51 8.59 -12.10
CA TYR A 201 -16.52 8.68 -13.18
C TYR A 201 -16.61 7.54 -14.21
N ASN A 202 -17.54 6.59 -14.04
CA ASN A 202 -17.71 5.41 -14.91
C ASN A 202 -16.39 4.65 -15.15
N LEU A 203 -15.58 4.45 -14.11
CA LEU A 203 -14.25 3.84 -14.26
C LEU A 203 -14.36 2.32 -14.49
N ILE A 204 -14.85 1.60 -13.48
CA ILE A 204 -15.08 0.15 -13.51
C ILE A 204 -16.30 -0.18 -12.63
N GLU A 205 -16.89 -1.36 -12.85
CA GLU A 205 -17.85 -1.94 -11.92
C GLU A 205 -17.11 -2.67 -10.79
N ILE A 206 -17.43 -2.32 -9.54
CA ILE A 206 -16.88 -2.97 -8.35
C ILE A 206 -17.92 -3.97 -7.81
N LYS A 207 -17.57 -5.25 -7.86
CA LYS A 207 -18.38 -6.39 -7.38
C LYS A 207 -17.91 -6.89 -6.02
#